data_AF-A0A1G2XIK0-F1
#
_entry.id   AF-A0A1G2XIK0-F1
#
_cell.length_a   1.000
_cell.length_b   1.000
_cell.length_c   1.000
_cell.angle_alpha   90.00
_cell.angle_beta   90.00
_cell.angle_gamma   90.00
#
_symmetry.space_group_name_H-M   'P 1'
#
loop_
_entity.id
_entity.type
_entity.pdbx_description
1 polymer ?
#
loop_
_entity_poly.entity_id
_entity_poly.type
_entity_poly.pdbx_seq_one_letter_code
_entity_poly.pdbx_strand_id
1 'polypeptide(L)' 'MKHPEAVLFTNLLAFTEESFLPALPTVAYKLISISSKEEIGMKEIADIISKDASLSAKVLKIAKSALQASL' A
#
# COMPACT_ATOMS: atom_id res chain seq x y z
N MET A 1 18.50 35.53 -8.62
CA MET A 1 18.99 34.18 -8.95
C MET A 1 19.02 33.37 -7.66
N LYS A 2 18.21 32.31 -7.53
CA LYS A 2 18.23 31.45 -6.33
C LYS A 2 19.47 30.54 -6.44
N HIS A 3 20.34 30.59 -5.43
CA HIS A 3 21.54 29.77 -5.38
C HIS A 3 21.17 28.28 -5.38
N PRO A 4 21.72 27.44 -6.28
CA PRO A 4 21.35 26.03 -6.41
C PRO A 4 21.69 25.21 -5.16
N GLU A 5 22.72 25.64 -4.41
CA GLU A 5 23.14 25.07 -3.13
C GLU A 5 22.00 25.08 -2.09
N ALA A 6 21.24 26.17 -2.01
CA ALA A 6 20.20 26.36 -0.99
C ALA A 6 18.97 25.45 -1.21
N VAL A 7 18.71 25.07 -2.47
CA VAL A 7 17.61 24.17 -2.83
C VAL A 7 17.89 22.74 -2.33
N LEU A 8 19.15 22.31 -2.36
CA LEU A 8 19.55 20.98 -1.91
C LEU A 8 19.35 20.80 -0.41
N PHE A 9 19.74 21.79 0.39
CA PHE A 9 19.54 21.78 1.85
C PHE A 9 18.06 21.85 2.26
N THR A 10 17.23 22.58 1.49
CA THR A 10 15.79 22.67 1.77
C THR A 10 15.09 21.32 1.57
N ASN A 11 15.48 20.57 0.53
CA ASN A 11 14.92 19.25 0.25
C ASN A 11 15.43 18.17 1.24
N LEU A 12 16.65 18.31 1.74
CA LEU A 12 17.20 17.40 2.75
C LEU A 12 16.55 17.59 4.12
N LEU A 13 16.26 18.83 4.52
CA LEU A 13 15.54 19.13 5.77
C LEU A 13 14.06 18.68 5.72
N ALA A 14 13.42 18.69 4.54
CA ALA A 14 12.08 18.15 4.35
C ALA A 14 12.00 16.62 4.52
N PHE A 15 13.12 15.90 4.42
CA PHE A 15 13.21 14.47 4.70
C PHE A 15 13.39 14.17 6.20
N THR A 16 13.86 15.15 6.98
CA THR A 16 14.19 15.00 8.41
C THR A 16 13.11 15.49 9.38
N GLU A 17 11.99 16.02 8.88
CA GLU A 17 10.75 16.04 9.66
C GLU A 17 10.41 14.58 9.94
N GLU A 18 10.57 14.15 11.19
CA GLU A 18 10.42 12.77 11.66
C GLU A 18 9.38 12.05 10.83
N SER A 19 9.87 11.21 9.92
CA SER A 19 9.03 10.43 9.03
C SER A 19 8.35 9.42 9.93
N PHE A 20 7.19 9.79 10.49
CA PHE A 20 6.29 8.88 11.17
C PHE A 20 5.86 7.89 10.11
N LEU A 21 6.69 6.86 9.90
CA LEU A 21 6.32 5.70 9.12
C LEU A 21 5.16 5.10 9.90
N PRO A 22 3.92 5.28 9.43
CA PRO A 22 2.78 4.76 10.16
C PRO A 22 2.98 3.26 10.30
N ALA A 23 2.60 2.71 11.45
CA ALA A 23 2.66 1.28 11.67
C ALA A 23 1.94 0.56 10.52
N LEU A 24 2.61 -0.42 9.90
CA LEU A 24 2.04 -1.16 8.79
C LEU A 24 0.77 -1.89 9.27
N PRO A 25 -0.39 -1.70 8.60
CA PRO A 25 -1.61 -2.39 8.99
C PRO A 25 -1.40 -3.91 8.99
N THR A 26 -1.94 -4.58 10.02
CA THR A 26 -1.76 -6.03 10.20
C THR A 26 -2.17 -6.86 8.98
N VAL A 27 -3.20 -6.41 8.26
CA VAL A 27 -3.65 -7.07 7.02
C VAL A 27 -2.62 -6.93 5.90
N ALA A 28 -2.01 -5.75 5.75
CA ALA A 28 -0.96 -5.52 4.75
C ALA A 28 0.30 -6.37 5.04
N TYR A 29 0.73 -6.44 6.31
CA TYR A 29 1.84 -7.29 6.71
C TYR A 29 1.59 -8.77 6.41
N LYS A 30 0.38 -9.27 6.69
CA LYS A 30 0.00 -10.65 6.39
C LYS A 30 -0.01 -10.93 4.90
N LEU A 31 -0.53 -10.02 4.08
CA LEU A 31 -0.50 -10.14 2.62
C LEU A 31 0.94 -10.21 2.06
N ILE A 32 1.85 -9.39 2.59
CA ILE A 32 3.28 -9.45 2.20
C ILE A 32 3.91 -10.76 2.65
N SER A 33 3.57 -11.25 3.84
CA SER A 33 4.16 -12.47 4.40
C SER A 33 3.74 -13.72 3.64
N ILE A 34 2.54 -13.72 3.06
CA ILE A 34 2.05 -14.85 2.26
C ILE A 34 2.42 -14.72 0.77
N SER A 35 2.75 -13.51 0.27
CA SER A 35 3.11 -13.32 -1.14
C SER A 35 4.45 -13.92 -1.53
N SER A 36 5.27 -14.32 -0.56
CA SER A 36 6.52 -15.05 -0.78
C SER A 36 6.33 -16.57 -0.92
N LYS A 37 5.12 -17.09 -0.71
CA LYS A 37 4.81 -18.51 -0.91
C LYS A 37 4.74 -18.81 -2.41
N GLU A 38 5.27 -19.98 -2.79
CA GLU A 38 5.27 -20.47 -4.18
C GLU A 38 3.85 -20.68 -4.72
N GLU A 39 2.94 -21.17 -3.87
CA GLU A 39 1.53 -21.28 -4.18
C GLU A 39 0.68 -20.62 -3.09
N ILE A 40 -0.32 -19.86 -3.51
CA ILE A 40 -1.30 -19.28 -2.60
C ILE A 40 -2.72 -19.41 -3.15
N GLY A 41 -3.63 -19.86 -2.29
CA GLY A 41 -5.03 -20.03 -2.65
C GLY A 41 -5.80 -18.71 -2.59
N MET A 42 -6.73 -18.51 -3.53
CA MET A 42 -7.56 -17.29 -3.56
C MET A 42 -8.44 -17.15 -2.31
N LYS A 43 -8.84 -18.28 -1.70
CA LYS A 43 -9.55 -18.31 -0.42
C LYS A 43 -8.69 -17.76 0.73
N GLU A 44 -7.41 -18.09 0.78
CA GLU A 44 -6.50 -17.62 1.82
C GLU A 44 -6.29 -16.10 1.74
N ILE A 45 -6.16 -15.57 0.51
CA ILE A 45 -6.11 -14.12 0.27
C ILE A 45 -7.42 -13.44 0.73
N ALA A 46 -8.58 -14.00 0.37
CA ALA A 46 -9.88 -13.47 0.78
C ALA A 46 -10.08 -13.52 2.31
N ASP A 47 -9.63 -14.59 2.97
CA ASP A 47 -9.69 -14.77 4.43
C ASP A 47 -8.81 -13.73 5.17
N ILE A 48 -7.79 -13.17 4.51
CA ILE A 48 -6.93 -12.12 5.06
C ILE A 48 -7.51 -10.73 4.81
N ILE A 49 -7.97 -10.45 3.59
CA ILE A 49 -8.55 -9.15 3.21
C ILE A 49 -9.83 -8.87 4.02
N SER A 50 -10.69 -9.88 4.21
CA SER A 50 -11.97 -9.77 4.92
C SER A 50 -11.84 -9.31 6.39
N LYS A 51 -10.64 -9.35 6.97
CA LYS A 51 -10.35 -8.84 8.32
C LYS A 51 -10.31 -7.32 8.40
N ASP A 52 -10.28 -6.63 7.26
CA ASP A 52 -10.36 -5.17 7.16
C ASP A 52 -11.50 -4.76 6.22
N ALA A 53 -12.53 -4.15 6.79
CA ALA A 53 -13.74 -3.76 6.06
C ALA A 53 -13.48 -2.66 5.01
N SER A 54 -12.58 -1.70 5.32
CA SER A 54 -12.24 -0.60 4.41
C SER A 54 -11.46 -1.12 3.20
N LEU A 55 -10.49 -2.00 3.43
CA LEU A 55 -9.74 -2.66 2.38
C LEU A 55 -10.64 -3.56 1.53
N SER A 56 -11.50 -4.35 2.16
CA SER A 56 -12.47 -5.22 1.46
C SER A 56 -13.36 -4.43 0.51
N ALA A 57 -13.91 -3.30 0.95
CA ALA A 57 -14.72 -2.43 0.12
C ALA A 57 -13.93 -1.84 -1.07
N LYS A 58 -12.67 -1.43 -0.86
CA LYS A 58 -11.79 -0.94 -1.92
C LYS A 58 -11.49 -2.03 -2.96
N VAL A 59 -11.17 -3.25 -2.51
CA VAL A 59 -10.91 -4.39 -3.40
C VAL A 59 -12.13 -4.70 -4.26
N LEU A 60 -13.32 -4.77 -3.67
CA LEU A 60 -14.57 -5.01 -4.41
C LEU A 60 -14.83 -3.91 -5.45
N LYS A 61 -14.63 -2.63 -5.08
CA LYS A 61 -14.79 -1.50 -6.00
C LYS A 61 -13.84 -1.63 -7.20
N ILE A 62 -12.57 -1.92 -6.96
CA ILE A 62 -11.54 -2.07 -8.00
C ILE A 62 -11.84 -3.27 -8.90
N ALA A 63 -12.18 -4.42 -8.31
CA ALA A 63 -12.50 -5.64 -9.04
C ALA A 63 -13.71 -5.43 -9.96
N LYS A 64 -14.75 -4.73 -9.49
CA LYS A 64 -15.91 -4.36 -10.31
C LYS A 64 -15.53 -3.51 -11.52
N SER A 65 -14.66 -2.52 -11.34
CA SER A 65 -14.17 -1.68 -12.45
C SER A 65 -13.28 -2.46 -13.43
N ALA A 66 -12.43 -3.37 -12.95
CA ALA A 66 -11.61 -4.23 -13.80
C ALA A 66 -12.48 -5.15 -14.67
N LEU A 67 -13.53 -5.73 -14.08
CA LEU A 67 -14.49 -6.58 -14.78
C LEU A 67 -15.26 -5.80 -15.87
N GLN A 68 -15.64 -4.55 -15.59
CA GLN A 68 -16.31 -3.70 -16.59
C GLN A 68 -15.39 -3.23 -17.72
N ALA A 69 -14.08 -3.11 -17.48
CA ALA A 69 -13.11 -2.71 -18.50
C ALA A 69 -12.70 -3.85 -19.45
N SER A 70 -13.11 -5.09 -19.16
CA SER A 70 -12.79 -6.29 -19.93
C SER A 70 -13.98 -6.86 -20.73
N LEU A 71 -15.11 -6.13 -20.76
CA LEU A 71 -16.29 -6.36 -21.60
C LEU A 71 -16.43 -5.22 -22.61
#